data_AF-A0A7C2DQL7-F1
#
_entry.id   AF-A0A7C2DQL7-F1
#
_cell.length_a   1.000
_cell.length_b   1.000
_cell.length_c   1.000
_cell.angle_alpha   90.00
_cell.angle_beta   90.00
_cell.angle_gamma   90.00
#
_symmetry.space_group_name_H-M   'P 1'
#
loop_
_entity.id
_entity.type
_entity.pdbx_description
1 polymer ?
#
loop_
_entity_poly.entity_id
_entity_poly.type
_entity_poly.pdbx_seq_one_letter_code
_entity_poly.pdbx_strand_id
1 'polypeptide(L)'
;MLALTVTLLLAALAFAAPEGEPAARPTGAAAGLLGLAAAISVGLGAIGTAWAQSRIGAAAAGAIAERPEIGGLMLVFLALPETMIILGFLVAFFVIGKI
;
A
#
# COMPACT_ATOMS: atom_id res chain seq x y z
N MET A 1 -0.64 -19.73 6.03
CA MET A 1 -0.75 -19.19 7.40
C MET A 1 0.61 -18.73 7.95
N LEU A 2 1.67 -19.53 7.86
CA LEU A 2 3.02 -19.17 8.34
C LEU A 2 3.53 -17.80 7.83
N ALA A 3 3.43 -17.53 6.52
CA ALA A 3 3.86 -16.25 5.95
C ALA A 3 3.10 -15.05 6.52
N LEU A 4 1.78 -15.17 6.67
CA LEU A 4 0.95 -14.11 7.27
C LEU A 4 1.32 -13.88 8.74
N THR A 5 1.56 -14.96 9.50
CA THR A 5 1.97 -14.88 10.91
C THR A 5 3.34 -14.22 11.07
N VAL A 6 4.31 -14.55 10.20
CA VAL A 6 5.65 -13.93 10.22
C VAL A 6 5.58 -12.45 9.87
N THR A 7 4.78 -12.07 8.86
CA THR A 7 4.59 -10.66 8.49
C THR A 7 3.95 -9.86 9.64
N LEU A 8 2.94 -10.42 10.30
CA LEU A 8 2.28 -9.77 11.44
C LEU A 8 3.24 -9.63 12.64
N LEU A 9 4.08 -10.63 12.90
CA LEU A 9 5.06 -10.60 13.98
C LEU A 9 6.15 -9.53 13.75
N LEU A 10 6.67 -9.44 12.52
CA LEU A 10 7.66 -8.42 12.14
C LEU A 10 7.08 -7.01 12.24
N ALA A 11 5.82 -6.82 11.82
CA ALA A 11 5.11 -5.55 11.96
C ALA A 11 4.93 -5.15 13.44
N ALA A 12 4.58 -6.11 14.31
CA ALA A 12 4.42 -5.85 15.75
C ALA A 12 5.74 -5.43 16.42
N LEU A 13 6.86 -6.06 16.06
CA LEU A 13 8.19 -5.68 16.55
C LEU A 13 8.62 -4.28 16.10
N ALA A 14 8.27 -3.89 14.88
CA ALA A 14 8.55 -2.53 14.37
C ALA A 14 7.76 -1.46 15.15
N PHE A 15 6.50 -1.72 15.52
CA PHE A 15 5.70 -0.82 16.35
C PHE A 15 6.14 -0.76 17.82
N ALA A 16 6.80 -1.80 18.32
CA ALA A 16 7.34 -1.84 19.67
C ALA A 16 8.68 -1.10 19.82
N ALA A 17 9.24 -0.57 18.72
CA ALA A 17 10.50 0.17 18.77
C ALA A 17 10.30 1.48 19.55
N PRO A 18 11.15 1.78 20.56
CA PRO A 18 11.04 3.02 21.31
C PRO A 18 11.22 4.23 20.38
N GLU A 19 10.34 5.21 20.48
CA GLU A 19 10.50 6.49 19.78
C GLU A 19 11.75 7.19 20.32
N GLY A 20 12.84 7.16 19.55
CA GLY A 20 14.07 7.86 19.87
C GLY A 20 13.94 9.38 19.70
N GLU A 21 14.80 10.13 20.37
CA GLU A 21 14.93 11.59 20.24
C GLU A 21 14.91 12.05 18.77
N PRO A 22 14.46 13.29 18.48
CA PRO A 22 14.46 13.82 17.12
C PRO A 22 15.88 13.83 16.55
N ALA A 23 16.17 12.80 15.76
CA ALA A 23 17.48 12.58 15.18
C ALA A 23 17.76 13.65 14.10
N ALA A 24 19.02 14.07 14.02
CA ALA A 24 19.51 14.87 12.91
C ALA A 24 19.13 14.22 11.57
N ARG A 25 18.92 15.05 10.54
CA ARG A 25 18.50 14.58 9.21
C ARG A 25 19.42 13.44 8.75
N PRO A 26 18.89 12.23 8.48
CA PRO A 26 19.69 11.08 8.12
C PRO A 26 20.45 11.34 6.82
N THR A 27 21.73 10.96 6.79
CA THR A 27 22.60 11.10 5.61
C THR A 27 23.24 9.75 5.25
N GLY A 28 23.80 9.65 4.04
CA GLY A 28 24.49 8.44 3.58
C GLY A 28 23.60 7.19 3.58
N ALA A 29 24.09 6.11 4.17
CA ALA A 29 23.41 4.81 4.17
C ALA A 29 22.03 4.84 4.87
N ALA A 30 21.87 5.66 5.91
CA ALA A 30 20.59 5.78 6.62
C ALA A 30 19.50 6.41 5.74
N ALA A 31 19.84 7.46 4.98
CA ALA A 31 18.95 8.05 3.98
C ALA A 31 18.60 7.04 2.87
N GLY A 32 19.57 6.25 2.42
CA GLY A 32 19.34 5.18 1.44
C GLY A 32 18.35 4.12 1.93
N LEU A 33 18.44 3.73 3.20
CA LEU A 33 17.53 2.75 3.81
C LEU A 33 16.10 3.28 3.92
N LEU A 34 15.94 4.57 4.25
CA LEU A 34 14.63 5.24 4.24
C LEU A 34 14.05 5.35 2.82
N GLY A 35 14.88 5.65 1.82
CA GLY A 35 14.47 5.63 0.42
C GLY A 35 13.97 4.26 -0.03
N LEU A 36 14.65 3.19 0.39
CA LEU A 36 14.21 1.82 0.13
C LEU A 36 12.89 1.49 0.84
N ALA A 37 12.73 1.91 2.10
CA ALA A 37 11.49 1.73 2.85
C ALA A 37 10.30 2.43 2.17
N ALA A 38 10.51 3.65 1.67
CA ALA A 38 9.51 4.39 0.89
C ALA A 38 9.13 3.64 -0.41
N ALA A 39 10.12 3.15 -1.16
CA ALA A 39 9.88 2.39 -2.39
C ALA A 39 9.11 1.09 -2.14
N ILE A 40 9.45 0.35 -1.08
CA ILE A 40 8.75 -0.89 -0.69
C ILE A 40 7.31 -0.60 -0.28
N SER A 41 7.07 0.49 0.46
CA SER A 41 5.73 0.88 0.91
C SER A 41 4.78 1.12 -0.27
N VAL A 42 5.20 1.91 -1.26
CA VAL A 42 4.40 2.14 -2.47
C VAL A 42 4.32 0.88 -3.33
N GLY A 43 5.45 0.19 -3.54
CA GLY A 43 5.53 -0.96 -4.44
C GLY A 43 4.62 -2.11 -4.02
N LEU A 44 4.62 -2.47 -2.74
CA LEU A 44 3.74 -3.53 -2.22
C LEU A 44 2.27 -3.11 -2.21
N GLY A 45 1.99 -1.83 -1.89
CA GLY A 45 0.65 -1.26 -2.01
C GLY A 45 0.12 -1.34 -3.44
N ALA A 46 0.96 -1.05 -4.43
CA ALA A 46 0.58 -1.04 -5.84
C ALA A 46 0.30 -2.45 -6.35
N ILE A 47 1.16 -3.41 -6.00
CA ILE A 47 0.98 -4.82 -6.37
C ILE A 47 -0.33 -5.38 -5.79
N GLY A 48 -0.61 -5.10 -4.51
CA GLY A 48 -1.85 -5.55 -3.87
C GLY A 48 -3.10 -4.92 -4.51
N THR A 49 -3.04 -3.62 -4.80
CA THR A 49 -4.12 -2.86 -5.44
C THR A 49 -4.40 -3.39 -6.85
N ALA A 50 -3.36 -3.53 -7.67
CA ALA A 50 -3.48 -4.07 -9.03
C ALA A 50 -4.04 -5.50 -9.05
N TRP A 51 -3.63 -6.35 -8.10
CA TRP A 51 -4.14 -7.71 -8.00
C TRP A 51 -5.64 -7.73 -7.69
N ALA A 52 -6.10 -6.92 -6.74
CA ALA A 52 -7.52 -6.79 -6.42
C ALA A 52 -8.32 -6.22 -7.61
N GLN A 53 -7.84 -5.13 -8.23
CA GLN A 53 -8.49 -4.47 -9.35
C GLN A 53 -8.58 -5.37 -10.59
N SER A 54 -7.58 -6.21 -10.87
CA SER A 54 -7.62 -7.14 -12.01
C SER A 54 -8.83 -8.10 -11.95
N ARG A 55 -9.18 -8.54 -10.74
CA ARG A 55 -10.30 -9.47 -10.50
C ARG A 55 -11.64 -8.73 -10.51
N ILE A 56 -11.68 -7.55 -9.88
CA ILE A 56 -12.88 -6.71 -9.85
C ILE A 56 -13.22 -6.24 -11.26
N GLY A 57 -12.23 -5.79 -12.05
CA GLY A 57 -12.42 -5.33 -13.43
C GLY A 57 -12.95 -6.43 -14.34
N ALA A 58 -12.42 -7.65 -14.25
CA ALA A 58 -12.92 -8.79 -15.01
C ALA A 58 -14.38 -9.14 -14.68
N ALA A 59 -14.74 -9.15 -13.39
CA ALA A 59 -16.12 -9.40 -12.96
C ALA A 59 -17.06 -8.25 -13.35
N ALA A 60 -16.60 -7.00 -13.20
CA ALA A 60 -17.34 -5.80 -13.55
C ALA A 60 -17.67 -5.75 -15.04
N ALA A 61 -16.72 -6.09 -15.93
CA ALA A 61 -16.95 -6.12 -17.36
C ALA A 61 -18.08 -7.08 -17.76
N GLY A 62 -18.12 -8.28 -17.17
CA GLY A 62 -19.19 -9.25 -17.39
C GLY A 62 -20.54 -8.76 -16.85
N ALA A 63 -20.55 -8.21 -15.63
CA ALA A 63 -21.77 -7.69 -15.01
C ALA A 63 -22.36 -6.50 -15.78
N ILE A 64 -21.52 -5.61 -16.31
CA ILE A 64 -21.92 -4.47 -17.15
C ILE A 64 -22.48 -4.94 -18.49
N ALA A 65 -21.92 -6.02 -19.06
CA ALA A 65 -22.42 -6.58 -20.33
C ALA A 65 -23.85 -7.13 -20.19
N GLU A 66 -24.21 -7.71 -19.05
CA GLU A 66 -25.56 -8.18 -18.77
C GLU A 66 -26.51 -7.05 -18.34
N ARG A 67 -26.01 -6.11 -17.54
CA ARG A 67 -26.79 -5.02 -16.95
C ARG A 67 -26.01 -3.70 -17.08
N PRO A 68 -26.18 -2.95 -18.17
CA PRO A 68 -25.41 -1.72 -18.38
C PRO A 68 -25.71 -0.64 -17.34
N GLU A 69 -26.88 -0.69 -16.70
CA GLU A 69 -27.33 0.30 -15.72
C GLU A 69 -26.50 0.28 -14.42
N ILE A 70 -25.82 -0.84 -14.12
CA ILE A 70 -24.99 -0.97 -12.91
C ILE A 70 -23.53 -0.52 -13.12
N GLY A 71 -23.17 0.02 -14.30
CA GLY A 71 -21.81 0.46 -14.60
C GLY A 71 -21.26 1.48 -13.60
N GLY A 72 -22.09 2.42 -13.14
CA GLY A 72 -21.70 3.38 -12.11
C GLY A 72 -21.34 2.71 -10.77
N LEU A 73 -22.13 1.73 -10.33
CA LEU A 73 -21.84 0.96 -9.12
C LEU A 73 -20.57 0.11 -9.26
N MET A 74 -20.33 -0.46 -10.44
CA MET A 74 -19.13 -1.24 -10.73
C MET A 74 -17.85 -0.38 -10.69
N LEU A 75 -17.93 0.87 -11.14
CA LEU A 75 -16.82 1.84 -10.97
C LEU A 75 -16.51 2.11 -9.49
N VAL A 76 -17.53 2.20 -8.64
CA VAL A 76 -17.32 2.33 -7.18
C VAL A 76 -16.58 1.13 -6.63
N PHE A 77 -16.96 -0.10 -7.01
CA PHE A 77 -16.25 -1.31 -6.61
C PHE A 77 -14.79 -1.35 -7.11
N LEU A 78 -14.52 -0.87 -8.32
CA LEU A 78 -13.17 -0.78 -8.86
C LEU A 78 -12.30 0.26 -8.12
N ALA A 79 -12.91 1.30 -7.55
CA ALA A 79 -12.23 2.33 -6.77
C ALA A 79 -11.93 1.92 -5.33
N LEU A 80 -12.64 0.93 -4.74
CA LEU A 80 -12.41 0.50 -3.35
C LEU A 80 -10.94 0.11 -3.06
N PRO A 81 -10.25 -0.68 -3.91
CA PRO A 81 -8.86 -1.05 -3.69
C PRO A 81 -7.87 0.12 -3.79
N GLU A 82 -8.25 1.23 -4.43
CA GLU A 82 -7.37 2.40 -4.64
C GLU A 82 -6.91 3.02 -3.31
N THR A 83 -7.72 2.85 -2.25
CA THR A 83 -7.35 3.28 -0.89
C THR A 83 -6.02 2.66 -0.45
N MET A 84 -5.73 1.42 -0.84
CA MET A 84 -4.53 0.70 -0.39
C MET A 84 -3.24 1.33 -0.97
N ILE A 85 -3.25 1.69 -2.26
CA ILE A 85 -2.09 2.38 -2.86
C ILE A 85 -1.97 3.81 -2.34
N ILE A 86 -3.07 4.51 -2.10
CA ILE A 86 -3.04 5.86 -1.51
C ILE A 86 -2.39 5.82 -0.11
N LEU A 87 -2.68 4.81 0.71
CA LEU A 87 -2.04 4.64 2.02
C LEU A 87 -0.55 4.31 1.90
N GLY A 88 -0.15 3.46 0.96
CA GLY A 88 1.27 3.17 0.69
C GLY A 88 2.03 4.41 0.22
N PHE A 89 1.41 5.20 -0.66
CA PHE A 89 1.95 6.50 -1.08
C PHE A 89 2.06 7.49 0.08
N LEU A 90 1.05 7.59 0.94
CA LEU A 90 1.06 8.48 2.10
C LEU A 90 2.22 8.17 3.06
N VAL A 91 2.47 6.88 3.33
CA VAL A 91 3.60 6.46 4.16
C VAL A 91 4.92 6.85 3.49
N ALA A 92 5.07 6.57 2.19
CA ALA A 92 6.28 6.95 1.46
C ALA A 92 6.51 8.46 1.47
N PHE A 93 5.46 9.27 1.33
CA PHE A 93 5.53 10.72 1.42
C PHE A 93 6.11 11.19 2.76
N PHE A 94 5.63 10.63 3.88
CA PHE A 94 6.17 10.94 5.20
C PHE A 94 7.60 10.45 5.41
N VAL A 95 7.98 9.31 4.84
CA VAL A 95 9.34 8.78 4.92
C VAL A 95 10.32 9.66 4.14
N ILE A 96 9.96 10.05 2.90
CA ILE A 96 10.79 10.93 2.08
C ILE A 96 10.93 12.31 2.72
N GLY A 97 9.89 12.83 3.37
CA GLY A 97 9.96 14.11 4.10
C GLY A 97 10.96 14.14 5.27
N LYS A 98 11.41 12.96 5.74
CA LYS A 98 12.42 12.83 6.80
C LYS A 98 13.86 12.76 6.27
N ILE A 99 14.04 12.55 4.97
CA ILE A 99 15.34 12.61 4.29
C ILE A 99 15.71 14.08 4.05
#